data_AF-A0A200QRR2-F1
#
_entry.id   AF-A0A200QRR2-F1
#
_cell.length_a   1.000
_cell.length_b   1.000
_cell.length_c   1.000
_cell.angle_alpha   90.00
_cell.angle_beta   90.00
_cell.angle_gamma   90.00
#
_symmetry.space_group_name_H-M   'P 1'
#
loop_
_entity.id
_entity.type
_entity.pdbx_description
1 polymer ?
#
loop_
_entity_poly.entity_id
_entity_poly.type
_entity_poly.pdbx_seq_one_letter_code
_entity_poly.pdbx_strand_id
1 'polypeptide(L)'
;MMQHTTLQVRNGTSIYLWIDRWTGQETLKERYPQLYRLSRIKKATIAEAITNQQEWNFNFIRELSLEEVEDLNHLLDEVGEPPTLDNRDDNRSCSLAKGVSTCAG
;
A
#
# COMPACT_ATOMS: atom_id res chain seq x y z
N MET A 1 1.02 -19.00 -15.83
CA MET A 1 0.37 -19.22 -14.52
C MET A 1 0.34 -17.87 -13.81
N MET A 2 -0.85 -17.30 -13.57
CA MET A 2 -0.98 -16.05 -12.82
C MET A 2 -1.26 -16.41 -11.36
N GLN A 3 -0.32 -16.09 -10.47
CA GLN A 3 -0.55 -16.18 -9.03
C GLN A 3 -1.27 -14.90 -8.61
N HIS A 4 -2.46 -15.03 -8.03
CA HIS A 4 -3.15 -13.90 -7.43
C HIS A 4 -2.89 -13.97 -5.92
N THR A 5 -2.05 -13.04 -5.45
CA THR A 5 -1.87 -12.77 -4.03
C THR A 5 -2.86 -11.69 -3.64
N THR A 6 -3.77 -11.99 -2.72
CA THR A 6 -4.69 -11.02 -2.13
C THR A 6 -4.19 -10.67 -0.73
N LEU A 7 -3.96 -9.37 -0.52
CA LEU A 7 -3.64 -8.80 0.78
C LEU A 7 -4.88 -8.15 1.36
N GLN A 8 -5.15 -8.41 2.63
CA GLN A 8 -6.21 -7.74 3.37
C GLN A 8 -5.59 -6.94 4.50
N VAL A 9 -5.73 -5.62 4.39
CA VAL A 9 -5.32 -4.68 5.44
C VAL A 9 -6.27 -4.81 6.64
N ARG A 10 -5.70 -5.00 7.82
CA ARG A 10 -6.38 -5.03 9.12
C ARG A 10 -5.70 -4.05 10.08
N ASN A 11 -4.74 -4.49 10.88
CA ASN A 11 -3.93 -3.60 11.70
C ASN A 11 -2.93 -2.78 10.87
N GLY A 12 -2.68 -3.16 9.61
CA GLY A 12 -1.82 -2.44 8.68
C GLY A 12 -0.34 -2.46 9.04
N THR A 13 0.08 -3.28 10.01
CA THR A 13 1.45 -3.27 10.56
C THR A 13 2.42 -4.14 9.77
N SER A 14 1.91 -5.06 8.96
CA SER A 14 2.73 -6.00 8.19
C SER A 14 2.70 -5.75 6.69
N ILE A 15 1.78 -4.91 6.20
CA ILE A 15 1.65 -4.55 4.78
C ILE A 15 2.36 -3.22 4.53
N TYR A 16 3.30 -3.22 3.58
CA TYR A 16 4.03 -2.02 3.18
C TYR A 16 3.28 -1.25 2.09
N LEU A 17 3.04 0.04 2.36
CA LEU A 17 2.30 0.95 1.47
C LEU A 17 2.81 0.89 0.02
N TRP A 18 4.11 1.05 -0.16
CA TRP A 18 4.71 1.18 -1.50
C TRP A 18 5.09 -0.14 -2.15
N ILE A 19 5.35 -1.19 -1.35
CA ILE A 19 6.07 -2.39 -1.80
C ILE A 19 5.12 -3.58 -1.98
N ASP A 20 4.08 -3.66 -1.18
CA ASP A 20 3.12 -4.74 -1.26
C ASP A 20 2.00 -4.40 -2.27
N ARG A 21 1.39 -5.43 -2.87
CA ARG A 21 0.31 -5.29 -3.86
C ARG A 21 -1.05 -5.36 -3.16
N TRP A 22 -1.44 -4.26 -2.50
CA TRP A 22 -2.64 -4.21 -1.67
C TRP A 22 -3.83 -3.46 -2.30
N THR A 23 -3.61 -2.64 -3.34
CA THR A 23 -4.68 -1.91 -4.08
C THR A 23 -4.90 -2.37 -5.52
N GLY A 24 -4.23 -3.44 -5.98
CA GLY A 24 -4.34 -3.87 -7.37
C GLY A 24 -3.36 -4.96 -7.76
N GLN A 25 -3.04 -5.01 -9.06
CA GLN A 25 -2.13 -6.01 -9.62
C GLN A 25 -0.65 -5.61 -9.55
N GLU A 26 -0.38 -4.30 -9.42
CA GLU A 26 0.94 -3.70 -9.34
C GLU A 26 1.11 -3.02 -7.98
N THR A 27 2.35 -2.77 -7.60
CA THR A 27 2.66 -2.00 -6.38
C THR A 27 2.54 -0.50 -6.65
N LEU A 28 2.24 0.30 -5.62
CA LEU A 28 2.24 1.76 -5.78
C LEU A 28 3.62 2.30 -6.18
N LYS A 29 4.71 1.62 -5.81
CA LYS A 29 6.06 1.95 -6.27
C LYS A 29 6.22 1.79 -7.79
N GLU A 30 5.68 0.72 -8.36
CA GLU A 30 5.75 0.47 -9.81
C GLU A 30 4.94 1.50 -10.58
N ARG A 31 3.77 1.88 -10.05
CA ARG A 31 2.86 2.82 -10.71
C ARG A 31 3.24 4.29 -10.53
N TYR A 32 3.74 4.66 -9.35
CA TYR A 32 4.11 6.04 -8.99
C TYR A 32 5.58 6.13 -8.54
N PRO A 33 6.55 5.82 -9.42
CA PRO A 33 7.96 5.73 -9.05
C PRO A 33 8.56 7.05 -8.55
N GLN A 34 8.05 8.20 -9.05
CA GLN A 34 8.52 9.52 -8.59
C GLN A 34 8.05 9.82 -7.17
N LEU A 35 6.77 9.62 -6.86
CA LEU A 35 6.25 9.77 -5.50
C LEU A 35 6.92 8.80 -4.53
N TYR A 36 7.14 7.54 -4.95
CA TYR A 36 7.92 6.59 -4.17
C TYR A 36 9.32 7.13 -3.88
N ARG A 37 10.01 7.71 -4.87
CA ARG A 37 11.35 8.32 -4.69
C ARG A 37 11.33 9.49 -3.70
N LEU A 38 10.23 10.23 -3.62
CA LEU A 38 10.05 11.33 -2.67
C LEU A 38 9.61 10.88 -1.28
N SER A 39 9.00 9.70 -1.12
CA SER A 39 8.62 9.23 0.22
C SER A 39 9.84 9.04 1.10
N ARG A 40 9.82 9.60 2.31
CA ARG A 40 10.94 9.54 3.27
C ARG A 40 11.17 8.12 3.77
N ILE A 41 10.10 7.35 3.97
CA ILE A 41 10.14 6.00 4.53
C ILE A 41 9.71 5.01 3.44
N LYS A 42 10.70 4.39 2.78
CA LYS A 42 10.44 3.47 1.65
C LYS A 42 9.67 2.21 2.03
N LYS A 43 9.82 1.78 3.28
CA LYS A 43 9.15 0.61 3.86
C LYS A 43 8.10 1.04 4.89
N ALA A 44 7.43 2.16 4.67
CA ALA A 44 6.32 2.57 5.52
C ALA A 44 5.21 1.52 5.43
N THR A 45 4.71 1.08 6.57
CA THR A 45 3.53 0.24 6.68
C THR A 45 2.26 1.06 6.44
N ILE A 46 1.12 0.41 6.18
CA ILE A 46 -0.16 1.12 6.08
C ILE A 46 -0.48 1.84 7.40
N ALA A 47 -0.21 1.19 8.53
CA ALA A 47 -0.41 1.79 9.84
C ALA A 47 0.40 3.09 10.05
N GLU A 48 1.64 3.13 9.59
CA GLU A 48 2.50 4.32 9.68
C GLU A 48 2.10 5.42 8.69
N ALA A 49 1.43 5.05 7.60
CA ALA A 49 0.99 5.96 6.55
C ALA A 49 -0.37 6.60 6.83
N ILE A 50 -1.01 6.31 7.96
CA ILE A 50 -2.32 6.86 8.35
C ILE A 50 -2.14 7.72 9.59
N THR A 51 -2.67 8.94 9.55
CA THR A 51 -2.67 9.84 10.71
C THR A 51 -3.78 9.48 11.69
N ASN A 52 -3.71 10.03 12.91
CA ASN A 52 -4.79 9.89 13.89
C ASN A 52 -6.12 10.52 13.42
N GLN A 53 -6.10 11.36 12.39
CA GLN A 53 -7.27 11.97 11.75
C GLN A 53 -7.86 11.13 10.62
N GLN A 54 -7.40 9.90 10.41
CA GLN A 54 -7.83 9.03 9.31
C GLN A 54 -7.48 9.64 7.92
N GLU A 55 -6.30 10.23 7.80
CA GLU A 55 -5.79 10.81 6.54
C GLU A 55 -4.49 10.13 6.11
N TRP A 56 -4.22 10.10 4.80
CA TRP A 56 -2.96 9.59 4.27
C TRP A 56 -1.79 10.53 4.58
N ASN A 57 -0.68 9.96 5.05
CA ASN A 57 0.60 10.62 5.22
C ASN A 57 1.72 9.85 4.50
N PHE A 58 1.99 10.24 3.26
CA PHE A 58 3.05 9.65 2.43
C PHE A 58 4.47 10.08 2.83
N ASN A 59 4.58 11.08 3.72
CA ASN A 59 5.82 11.60 4.30
C ASN A 59 6.87 11.97 3.24
N PHE A 60 6.55 12.88 2.32
CA PHE A 60 7.48 13.29 1.26
C PHE A 60 8.67 14.11 1.82
N ILE A 61 9.86 13.94 1.22
CA ILE A 61 11.10 14.60 1.68
C ILE A 61 11.18 16.09 1.30
N ARG A 62 10.35 16.54 0.36
CA ARG A 62 10.20 17.93 -0.09
C ARG A 62 8.77 18.16 -0.56
N GLU A 63 8.42 19.41 -0.80
CA GLU A 63 7.19 19.80 -1.49
C GLU A 63 7.15 19.22 -2.92
N LEU A 64 5.95 18.91 -3.39
CA LEU A 64 5.71 18.33 -4.71
C LEU A 64 5.69 19.42 -5.79
N SER A 65 6.18 19.07 -6.99
CA SER A 65 5.95 19.88 -8.20
C SER A 65 4.50 19.74 -8.68
N LEU A 66 4.06 20.57 -9.63
CA LEU A 66 2.72 20.46 -10.21
C LEU A 66 2.46 19.08 -10.85
N GLU A 67 3.45 18.55 -11.58
CA GLU A 67 3.37 17.20 -12.18
C GLU A 67 3.25 16.11 -11.09
N GLU A 68 4.02 16.22 -10.01
CA GLU A 68 3.95 15.26 -8.90
C GLU A 68 2.64 15.37 -8.10
N VAL A 69 2.00 16.55 -8.08
CA VAL A 69 0.68 16.74 -7.48
C VAL A 69 -0.40 16.03 -8.33
N GLU A 70 -0.29 16.06 -9.66
CA GLU A 70 -1.18 15.29 -10.54
C GLU A 70 -1.04 13.79 -10.29
N ASP A 71 0.20 13.28 -10.18
CA ASP A 71 0.47 11.90 -9.78
C ASP A 71 -0.14 11.57 -8.41
N LEU A 72 -0.05 12.50 -7.44
CA LEU A 72 -0.61 12.30 -6.11
C LEU A 72 -2.14 12.19 -6.14
N ASN A 73 -2.81 13.01 -6.96
CA ASN A 73 -4.26 12.92 -7.13
C ASN A 73 -4.66 11.57 -7.71
N HIS A 74 -3.95 11.09 -8.74
CA HIS A 74 -4.19 9.75 -9.28
C HIS A 74 -3.94 8.64 -8.25
N LEU A 75 -2.89 8.79 -7.43
CA LEU A 75 -2.62 7.86 -6.33
C LEU A 75 -3.77 7.85 -5.32
N LEU A 76 -4.27 9.03 -4.92
CA LEU A 76 -5.39 9.17 -3.98
C LEU A 76 -6.68 8.56 -4.53
N ASP A 77 -6.98 8.76 -5.82
CA ASP A 77 -8.12 8.13 -6.48
C ASP A 77 -8.01 6.59 -6.47
N GLU A 78 -6.80 6.05 -6.62
CA GLU A 78 -6.56 4.60 -6.59
C GLU A 78 -6.67 4.00 -5.18
N VAL A 79 -6.04 4.64 -4.18
CA VAL A 79 -6.04 4.10 -2.81
C VAL A 79 -7.33 4.41 -2.06
N GLY A 80 -8.08 5.43 -2.50
CA GLY A 80 -9.28 5.91 -1.85
C GLY A 80 -9.04 6.45 -0.44
N GLU A 81 -10.08 6.40 0.38
CA GLU A 81 -9.99 6.77 1.79
C GLU A 81 -9.13 5.76 2.57
N PRO A 82 -8.34 6.21 3.57
CA PRO A 82 -7.59 5.31 4.44
C PRO A 82 -8.50 4.24 5.09
N PRO A 83 -8.10 2.96 5.11
CA PRO A 83 -8.86 1.91 5.78
C PRO A 83 -8.92 2.15 7.29
N THR A 84 -10.07 1.89 7.91
CA THR A 84 -10.17 1.85 9.37
C THR A 84 -9.41 0.63 9.89
N LEU A 85 -8.33 0.87 10.62
CA LEU A 85 -7.49 -0.20 11.16
C LEU A 85 -8.15 -0.81 12.41
N ASP A 86 -7.95 -2.11 12.60
CA ASP A 86 -8.40 -2.83 13.79
C ASP A 86 -7.26 -3.66 14.41
N ASN A 87 -7.52 -4.31 15.54
CA ASN A 87 -6.49 -5.05 16.28
C ASN A 87 -6.15 -6.43 15.69
N ARG A 88 -6.74 -6.82 14.55
CA ARG A 88 -6.46 -8.12 13.92
C ARG A 88 -5.24 -8.02 13.02
N ASP A 89 -4.55 -9.13 12.89
CA ASP A 89 -3.42 -9.22 11.97
C ASP A 89 -3.88 -9.11 10.51
N ASP A 90 -3.04 -8.47 9.70
CA ASP A 90 -3.22 -8.45 8.26
C ASP A 90 -3.22 -9.89 7.70
N ASN A 91 -3.95 -10.12 6.62
CA ASN A 91 -4.02 -11.43 5.98
C ASN A 91 -3.35 -11.41 4.60
N ARG A 92 -2.48 -12.38 4.34
CA ARG A 92 -1.86 -12.63 3.03
C ARG A 92 -2.36 -13.98 2.52
N SER A 93 -3.09 -13.98 1.40
CA SER A 93 -3.58 -15.21 0.78
C SER A 93 -3.05 -15.34 -0.65
N CYS A 94 -2.43 -16.48 -0.96
CA CYS A 94 -1.98 -16.80 -2.31
C CYS A 94 -2.94 -17.85 -2.88
N SER A 95 -3.64 -17.52 -3.97
CA SER A 95 -4.39 -18.52 -4.72
C SER A 95 -3.49 -19.11 -5.80
N LEU A 96 -2.88 -20.26 -5.47
CA LEU A 96 -2.30 -21.13 -6.48
C LEU A 96 -3.47 -21.86 -7.14
N ALA A 97 -3.65 -21.69 -8.45
CA ALA A 97 -4.60 -22.50 -9.19
C ALA A 97 -4.15 -23.98 -9.08
N LYS A 98 -4.84 -24.69 -8.18
CA LYS A 98 -4.67 -26.07 -7.65
C LYS A 98 -3.81 -26.19 -6.40
N GLY A 99 -4.52 -26.46 -5.29
CA GLY A 99 -3.97 -26.93 -4.01
C GLY A 99 -3.82 -25.79 -3.01
N VAL A 100 -4.76 -25.68 -2.08
CA VAL A 100 -4.64 -24.81 -0.91
C VAL A 100 -3.38 -25.21 -0.14
N SER A 101 -2.40 -24.31 -0.12
CA SER A 101 -1.34 -24.30 0.88
C SER A 101 -1.22 -22.88 1.41
N THR A 102 -1.55 -22.72 2.69
CA THR A 102 -1.31 -21.50 3.45
C THR A 102 0.20 -21.22 3.43
N CYS A 103 0.64 -20.16 2.75
CA CYS A 103 2.02 -19.72 2.85
C CYS A 103 2.23 -19.09 4.23
N ALA A 104 3.10 -19.68 5.04
CA ALA A 104 3.45 -19.19 6.36
C ALA A 104 4.69 -18.29 6.29
N GLY A 105 4.63 -17.17 7.02
CA GLY A 105 5.78 -16.41 7.54
C GLY A 105 6.45 -15.44 6.58
#